data_AF-A0A7M7JYA4-F1
#
_entry.id   AF-A0A7M7JYA4-F1
#
_cell.length_a   1.000
_cell.length_b   1.000
_cell.length_c   1.000
_cell.angle_alpha   90.00
_cell.angle_beta   90.00
_cell.angle_gamma   90.00
#
_symmetry.space_group_name_H-M   'P 1'
#
loop_
_entity.id
_entity.type
_entity.pdbx_description
1 polymer ?
#
loop_
_entity_poly.entity_id
_entity_poly.type
_entity_poly.pdbx_seq_one_letter_code
_entity_poly.pdbx_strand_id
1 'polypeptide(L)'
;MFLCPIDGIESWAEKMYKDLNVWNIVKDFRVRCNYSALGCGFLDTLEEFAANHQSSCPYHKKTCPLCQEECLSKDLFDHLGSKCAKRPLSCPLCTFNFHRELLQEHMNECPMRKIDCEYCHVKDVLAKDMDAHLDACTLRPWSCTLSEFGCPFKGTCKELLEHLTFEDHVTLINQRFRDIAMTNRDQQEEIAHLNVQLDQLTNIVKDGNRRVATALRSIACALNMHKEENRKLKDRLDEMIIIIGRNTQQLHQQASRRDGRHPCYVEVTTSRPSSGAERGDYRVYHKN
;
A
#
# COMPACT_ATOMS: atom_id res chain seq x y z
N MET A 1 11.79 26.31 -16.08
CA MET A 1 10.78 26.15 -17.15
C MET A 1 10.46 27.53 -17.66
N PHE A 2 10.77 27.82 -18.92
CA PHE A 2 10.50 29.12 -19.53
C PHE A 2 9.47 28.96 -20.64
N LEU A 3 8.43 29.78 -20.59
CA LEU A 3 7.45 29.93 -21.66
C LEU A 3 8.01 30.96 -22.64
N CYS A 4 8.19 30.55 -23.89
CA CYS A 4 8.60 31.49 -24.91
C CYS A 4 7.45 32.50 -25.16
N PRO A 5 7.71 33.82 -25.07
CA PRO A 5 6.68 34.83 -25.22
C PRO A 5 6.17 35.01 -26.67
N ILE A 6 6.80 34.34 -27.65
CA ILE A 6 6.46 34.42 -29.06
C ILE A 6 5.50 33.29 -29.48
N ASP A 7 5.74 32.07 -29.02
CA ASP A 7 5.00 30.88 -29.45
C ASP A 7 4.35 30.10 -28.29
N GLY A 8 4.57 30.50 -27.03
CA GLY A 8 3.97 29.90 -25.85
C GLY A 8 4.50 28.49 -25.53
N ILE A 9 5.58 28.05 -26.17
CA ILE A 9 6.13 26.71 -25.98
C ILE A 9 6.93 26.66 -24.68
N GLU A 10 6.62 25.67 -23.83
CA GLU A 10 7.40 25.37 -22.63
C GLU A 10 8.74 24.74 -22.99
N SER A 11 9.83 25.42 -22.62
CA SER A 11 11.18 24.92 -22.86
C SER A 11 12.07 25.02 -21.62
N TRP A 12 13.16 24.26 -21.64
CA TRP A 12 14.19 24.25 -20.61
C TRP A 12 15.31 25.19 -21.03
N ALA A 13 15.79 26.05 -20.12
CA ALA A 13 16.82 27.06 -20.40
C ALA A 13 18.10 26.45 -21.04
N GLU A 14 18.40 25.20 -20.73
CA GLU A 14 19.55 24.44 -21.24
C GLU A 14 19.44 24.07 -22.73
N LYS A 15 18.23 24.07 -23.31
CA LYS A 15 17.98 23.79 -24.73
C LYS A 15 17.83 25.05 -25.58
N MET A 16 17.97 26.23 -24.99
CA MET A 16 17.86 27.50 -25.72
C MET A 16 19.20 27.89 -26.34
N TYR A 17 19.18 28.28 -27.61
CA TYR A 17 20.37 28.76 -28.31
C TYR A 17 20.83 30.09 -27.71
N LYS A 18 22.09 30.16 -27.28
CA LYS A 18 22.71 31.40 -26.79
C LYS A 18 23.05 32.29 -27.99
N ASP A 19 22.22 33.29 -28.25
CA ASP A 19 22.49 34.27 -29.30
C ASP A 19 23.63 35.21 -28.87
N LEU A 20 24.82 34.96 -29.42
CA LEU A 20 26.02 35.77 -29.18
C LEU A 20 25.88 37.22 -29.67
N ASN A 21 25.06 37.48 -30.69
CA ASN A 21 24.83 38.84 -31.16
C ASN A 21 24.00 39.62 -30.15
N VAL A 22 22.93 39.01 -29.64
CA VAL A 22 22.12 39.62 -28.57
C VAL A 22 22.96 39.78 -27.31
N TRP A 23 23.73 38.75 -26.90
CA TRP A 23 24.63 38.83 -25.75
C TRP A 23 25.62 39.99 -25.88
N ASN A 24 26.28 40.14 -27.03
CA ASN A 24 27.24 41.23 -27.25
C ASN A 24 26.61 42.63 -27.17
N ILE A 25 25.30 42.76 -27.40
CA ILE A 25 24.57 44.03 -27.25
C ILE A 25 24.25 44.30 -25.77
N VAL A 26 23.83 43.28 -25.01
CA VAL A 26 23.31 43.46 -23.64
C VAL A 26 24.34 43.27 -22.53
N LYS A 27 25.49 42.64 -22.82
CA LYS A 27 26.49 42.26 -21.80
C LYS A 27 27.04 43.46 -21.01
N ASP A 28 27.12 44.63 -21.64
CA ASP A 28 27.65 45.87 -21.04
C ASP A 28 26.58 46.65 -20.25
N PHE A 29 25.33 46.19 -20.22
CA PHE A 29 24.27 46.86 -19.49
C PHE A 29 24.52 46.74 -17.99
N ARG A 30 24.41 47.87 -17.28
CA ARG A 30 24.50 47.89 -15.83
C ARG A 30 23.22 47.34 -15.21
N VAL A 31 23.35 46.26 -14.45
CA VAL A 31 22.24 45.58 -13.80
C VAL A 31 22.40 45.62 -12.28
N ARG A 32 21.28 45.65 -11.57
CA ARG A 32 21.23 45.54 -10.11
C ARG A 32 20.82 44.12 -9.74
N CYS A 33 21.44 43.57 -8.70
CA CYS A 33 21.04 42.26 -8.17
C CYS A 33 19.56 42.26 -7.71
N ASN A 34 18.85 41.17 -8.00
CA ASN A 34 17.48 40.94 -7.53
C ASN A 34 17.38 40.94 -5.99
N TYR A 35 18.46 40.59 -5.28
CA TYR A 35 18.56 40.65 -3.82
C TYR A 35 19.01 42.02 -3.27
N SER A 36 18.95 43.08 -4.07
CA SER A 36 19.30 44.43 -3.61
C SER A 36 18.43 44.92 -2.45
N ALA A 37 17.15 44.54 -2.43
CA ALA A 37 16.25 44.82 -1.31
C ALA A 37 16.67 44.12 0.00
N LEU A 38 17.39 43.00 -0.09
CA LEU A 38 17.93 42.28 1.08
C LEU A 38 19.30 42.83 1.53
N GLY A 39 19.86 43.82 0.82
CA GLY A 39 21.14 44.43 1.14
C GLY A 39 22.30 44.05 0.21
N CYS A 40 22.02 43.42 -0.95
CA CYS A 40 23.05 43.19 -1.96
C CYS A 40 23.41 44.50 -2.70
N GLY A 41 24.66 44.95 -2.57
CA GLY A 41 25.16 46.19 -3.20
C GLY A 41 25.62 46.04 -4.66
N PHE A 42 25.44 44.90 -5.30
CA PHE A 42 25.95 44.67 -6.65
C PHE A 42 25.26 45.58 -7.70
N LEU A 43 26.07 46.35 -8.43
CA LEU A 43 25.67 47.23 -9.52
C LEU A 43 26.77 47.35 -10.57
N ASP A 44 26.85 46.36 -11.46
CA ASP A 44 27.86 46.28 -12.52
C ASP A 44 27.27 45.73 -13.83
N THR A 45 28.09 45.46 -14.84
CA THR A 45 27.68 44.90 -16.14
C THR A 45 27.00 43.54 -16.00
N LEU A 46 26.14 43.21 -16.96
CA LEU A 46 25.46 41.91 -17.03
C LEU A 46 26.45 40.75 -17.20
N GLU A 47 27.56 40.97 -17.90
CA GLU A 47 28.65 39.99 -18.00
C GLU A 47 29.23 39.64 -16.62
N GLU A 48 29.56 40.65 -15.82
CA GLU A 48 30.12 40.46 -14.48
C GLU A 48 29.10 39.82 -13.53
N PHE A 49 27.82 40.20 -13.67
CA PHE A 49 26.72 39.58 -12.92
C PHE A 49 26.63 38.08 -13.19
N ALA A 50 26.63 37.69 -14.47
CA ALA A 50 26.48 36.30 -14.89
C ALA A 50 27.72 35.46 -14.58
N ALA A 51 28.93 36.04 -14.75
CA ALA A 51 30.19 35.33 -14.55
C ALA A 51 30.48 35.06 -13.07
N ASN A 52 30.38 36.09 -12.22
CA ASN A 52 30.96 36.04 -10.88
C ASN A 52 29.93 36.21 -9.77
N HIS A 53 28.86 36.97 -9.97
CA HIS A 53 27.93 37.30 -8.87
C HIS A 53 26.76 36.33 -8.72
N GLN A 54 26.15 35.88 -9.82
CA GLN A 54 24.88 35.13 -9.81
C GLN A 54 24.95 33.87 -8.93
N SER A 55 26.04 33.12 -8.99
CA SER A 55 26.23 31.86 -8.24
C SER A 55 26.83 32.04 -6.84
N SER A 56 27.46 33.19 -6.58
CA SER A 56 28.20 33.48 -5.34
C SER A 56 27.52 34.52 -4.44
N CYS A 57 26.37 35.07 -4.87
CA CYS A 57 25.69 36.14 -4.17
C CYS A 57 25.45 35.77 -2.68
N PRO A 58 25.94 36.59 -1.72
CA PRO A 58 25.81 36.33 -0.28
C PRO A 58 24.36 36.20 0.20
N TYR A 59 23.43 36.84 -0.51
CA TYR A 59 22.00 36.89 -0.20
C TYR A 59 21.16 35.87 -0.98
N HIS A 60 21.79 35.07 -1.84
CA HIS A 60 21.13 33.93 -2.48
C HIS A 60 20.85 32.84 -1.44
N LYS A 61 19.66 32.27 -1.46
CA LYS A 61 19.29 31.17 -0.56
C LYS A 61 19.94 29.86 -1.01
N LYS A 62 20.53 29.12 -0.08
CA LYS A 62 21.07 27.78 -0.28
C LYS A 62 20.40 26.83 0.71
N THR A 63 20.20 25.60 0.26
CA THR A 63 19.69 24.52 1.11
C THR A 63 20.84 23.93 1.92
N CYS A 64 20.65 23.80 3.22
CA CYS A 64 21.61 23.14 4.10
C CYS A 64 21.68 21.63 3.77
N PRO A 65 22.87 21.05 3.55
CA PRO A 65 23.00 19.63 3.20
C PRO A 65 22.61 18.69 4.35
N LEU A 66 22.61 19.17 5.60
CA LEU A 66 22.32 18.36 6.79
C LEU A 66 20.83 18.40 7.16
N CYS A 67 20.25 19.59 7.33
CA CYS A 67 18.86 19.75 7.77
C CYS A 67 17.86 20.09 6.67
N GLN A 68 18.31 20.34 5.43
CA GLN A 68 17.46 20.72 4.28
C GLN A 68 16.72 22.06 4.45
N GLU A 69 17.06 22.88 5.43
CA GLU A 69 16.53 24.24 5.58
C GLU A 69 17.19 25.22 4.61
N GLU A 70 16.42 26.20 4.13
CA GLU A 70 16.95 27.30 3.33
C GLU A 70 17.62 28.36 4.24
N CYS A 71 18.86 28.71 3.92
CA CYS A 71 19.59 29.79 4.59
C CYS A 71 20.32 30.67 3.56
N LEU A 72 20.64 31.91 3.91
CA LEU A 72 21.43 32.78 3.01
C LEU A 72 22.84 32.20 2.85
N SER A 73 23.43 32.34 1.66
CA SER A 73 24.79 31.84 1.38
C SER A 73 25.82 32.37 2.38
N LYS A 74 25.67 33.62 2.85
CA LYS A 74 26.52 34.21 3.90
C LYS A 74 26.35 33.57 5.28
N ASP A 75 25.17 33.09 5.59
CA ASP A 75 24.80 32.56 6.91
C ASP A 75 24.97 31.04 6.99
N LEU A 76 25.18 30.35 5.85
CA LEU A 76 25.31 28.90 5.78
C LEU A 76 26.44 28.36 6.66
N PHE A 77 27.58 29.05 6.71
CA PHE A 77 28.71 28.63 7.55
C PHE A 77 28.38 28.73 9.06
N ASP A 78 27.78 29.84 9.48
CA ASP A 78 27.31 30.00 10.87
C ASP A 78 26.19 29.01 11.20
N HIS A 79 25.27 28.77 10.25
CA HIS A 79 24.23 27.77 10.42
C HIS A 79 24.83 26.39 10.70
N LEU A 80 25.74 25.91 9.86
CA LEU A 80 26.45 24.64 10.09
C LEU A 80 27.31 24.68 11.36
N GLY A 81 27.78 25.86 11.77
CA GLY A 81 28.64 26.10 12.92
C GLY A 81 27.93 26.17 14.27
N SER A 82 26.66 26.55 14.33
CA SER A 82 26.01 26.86 15.61
C SER A 82 24.51 26.56 15.66
N LYS A 83 23.80 26.68 14.53
CA LYS A 83 22.32 26.64 14.50
C LYS A 83 21.74 25.32 14.00
N CYS A 84 22.46 24.59 13.16
CA CYS A 84 21.96 23.37 12.52
C CYS A 84 21.62 22.29 13.55
N ALA A 85 20.34 21.88 13.61
CA ALA A 85 19.89 20.81 14.50
C ALA A 85 20.53 19.44 14.19
N LYS A 86 20.93 19.24 12.92
CA LYS A 86 21.57 18.01 12.43
C LYS A 86 23.09 18.09 12.34
N ARG A 87 23.71 19.15 12.87
CA ARG A 87 25.17 19.19 12.99
C ARG A 87 25.64 18.04 13.91
N PRO A 88 26.68 17.29 13.52
CA PRO A 88 27.31 16.31 14.39
C PRO A 88 28.03 16.99 15.56
N LEU A 89 27.82 16.46 16.76
CA LEU A 89 28.51 16.81 17.99
C LEU A 89 29.00 15.52 18.67
N SER A 90 30.20 15.54 19.21
CA SER A 90 30.76 14.41 19.96
C SER A 90 30.20 14.39 21.39
N CYS A 91 29.79 13.22 21.85
CA CYS A 91 29.40 12.98 23.22
C CYS A 91 30.62 13.12 24.15
N PRO A 92 30.56 13.93 25.22
CA PRO A 92 31.69 14.09 26.14
C PRO A 92 31.99 12.83 26.97
N LEU A 93 31.07 11.86 27.03
CA LEU A 93 31.19 10.63 27.82
C LEU A 93 31.73 9.45 27.02
N CYS A 94 31.25 9.26 25.78
CA CYS A 94 31.60 8.11 24.95
C CYS A 94 32.35 8.48 23.66
N THR A 95 32.55 9.77 23.39
CA THR A 95 33.25 10.34 22.21
C THR A 95 32.61 10.09 20.84
N PHE A 96 31.53 9.32 20.76
CA PHE A 96 30.76 9.11 19.52
C PHE A 96 30.02 10.37 19.07
N ASN A 97 29.84 10.51 17.75
CA ASN A 97 29.15 11.65 17.15
C ASN A 97 27.65 11.40 17.02
N PHE A 98 26.85 12.38 17.41
CA PHE A 98 25.40 12.40 17.28
C PHE A 98 24.93 13.72 16.68
N HIS A 99 23.76 13.74 16.06
CA HIS A 99 23.11 15.01 15.71
C HIS A 99 22.82 15.81 16.99
N ARG A 100 22.98 17.13 16.93
CA ARG A 100 22.69 18.03 18.06
C ARG A 100 21.31 17.77 18.67
N GLU A 101 20.29 17.52 17.85
CA GLU A 101 18.93 17.24 18.33
C GLU A 101 18.80 15.94 19.14
N LEU A 102 19.61 14.92 18.84
CA LEU A 102 19.59 13.60 19.50
C LEU A 102 20.60 13.49 20.66
N LEU A 103 21.56 14.42 20.75
CA LEU A 103 22.63 14.33 21.74
C LEU A 103 22.10 14.36 23.18
N GLN A 104 21.04 15.15 23.44
CA GLN A 104 20.46 15.25 24.78
C GLN A 104 19.79 13.94 25.22
N GLU A 105 19.04 13.29 24.33
CA GLU A 105 18.46 11.97 24.57
C GLU A 105 19.57 10.93 24.81
N HIS A 106 20.59 10.93 23.96
CA HIS A 106 21.76 10.08 24.14
C HIS A 106 22.46 10.31 25.49
N MET A 107 22.58 11.54 26.01
CA MET A 107 23.21 11.76 27.32
C MET A 107 22.50 11.01 28.46
N ASN A 108 21.17 10.90 28.39
CA ASN A 108 20.37 10.19 29.39
C ASN A 108 20.54 8.67 29.30
N GLU A 109 20.82 8.17 28.10
CA GLU A 109 20.96 6.73 27.81
C GLU A 109 22.43 6.31 27.62
N CYS A 110 23.37 7.24 27.74
CA CYS A 110 24.76 6.99 27.39
C CYS A 110 25.33 5.86 28.26
N PRO A 111 25.90 4.79 27.68
CA PRO A 111 26.46 3.68 28.47
C PRO A 111 27.61 4.11 29.39
N MET A 112 28.27 5.22 29.06
CA MET A 112 29.36 5.81 29.85
C MET A 112 28.89 6.86 30.87
N ARG A 113 27.58 7.10 31.00
CA ARG A 113 27.05 7.96 32.06
C ARG A 113 27.26 7.29 33.41
N LYS A 114 27.49 8.12 34.43
CA LYS A 114 27.65 7.70 35.80
C LYS A 114 26.30 7.69 36.51
N ILE A 115 25.99 6.62 37.21
CA ILE A 115 24.80 6.44 38.03
C ILE A 115 25.15 5.85 39.38
N ASP A 116 24.32 6.16 40.36
CA ASP A 116 24.46 5.67 41.72
C ASP A 116 23.59 4.41 41.89
N CYS A 117 24.10 3.43 42.63
CA CYS A 117 23.32 2.24 42.96
C CYS A 117 22.24 2.56 43.99
N GLU A 118 20.99 2.18 43.71
CA GLU A 118 19.85 2.43 44.60
C GLU A 118 19.92 1.63 45.92
N TYR A 119 20.65 0.51 45.92
CA TYR A 119 20.70 -0.41 47.06
C TYR A 119 21.90 -0.17 47.97
N CYS A 120 23.10 -0.02 47.40
CA CYS A 120 24.34 0.15 48.17
C CYS A 120 24.87 1.58 48.17
N HIS A 121 24.26 2.48 47.39
CA HIS A 121 24.66 3.88 47.27
C HIS A 121 26.12 4.10 46.85
N VAL A 122 26.76 3.10 46.23
CA VAL A 122 28.03 3.28 45.54
C VAL A 122 27.80 4.25 44.39
N LYS A 123 28.62 5.30 44.35
CA LYS A 123 28.53 6.38 43.38
C LYS A 123 29.33 6.08 42.13
N ASP A 124 29.02 6.80 41.07
CA ASP A 124 29.83 6.88 39.85
C ASP A 124 30.00 5.53 39.10
N VAL A 125 29.05 4.60 39.25
CA VAL A 125 29.03 3.36 38.46
C VAL A 125 28.63 3.69 37.03
N LEU A 126 29.38 3.20 36.04
CA LEU A 126 29.00 3.41 34.64
C LEU A 126 27.71 2.64 34.35
N ALA A 127 26.78 3.24 33.61
CA ALA A 127 25.51 2.60 33.30
C ALA A 127 25.66 1.24 32.63
N LYS A 128 26.67 1.06 31.76
CA LYS A 128 27.00 -0.24 31.14
C LYS A 128 27.44 -1.32 32.15
N ASP A 129 28.00 -0.92 33.29
CA ASP A 129 28.56 -1.81 34.30
C ASP A 129 27.58 -2.02 35.48
N MET A 130 26.43 -1.34 35.47
CA MET A 130 25.44 -1.40 36.55
C MET A 130 24.82 -2.78 36.69
N ASP A 131 24.54 -3.50 35.60
CA ASP A 131 24.01 -4.87 35.68
C ASP A 131 24.99 -5.81 36.38
N ALA A 132 26.26 -5.78 35.96
CA ALA A 132 27.33 -6.55 36.60
C ALA A 132 27.54 -6.15 38.07
N HIS A 133 27.39 -4.85 38.39
CA HIS A 133 27.40 -4.38 39.77
C HIS A 133 26.22 -4.93 40.58
N LEU A 134 25.00 -4.86 40.05
CA LEU A 134 23.79 -5.36 40.72
C LEU A 134 23.87 -6.87 40.98
N ASP A 135 24.55 -7.62 40.12
CA ASP A 135 24.79 -9.05 40.32
C ASP A 135 25.81 -9.37 41.44
N ALA A 136 26.69 -8.41 41.76
CA ALA A 136 27.63 -8.52 42.88
C ALA A 136 27.20 -7.70 44.12
N CYS A 137 26.12 -6.94 44.03
CA CYS A 137 25.71 -6.00 45.06
C CYS A 137 25.16 -6.75 46.29
N THR A 138 25.84 -6.59 47.42
CA THR A 138 25.50 -7.28 48.67
C THR A 138 24.24 -6.75 49.36
N LEU A 139 23.90 -5.49 49.10
CA LEU A 139 22.71 -4.82 49.67
C LEU A 139 21.49 -4.90 48.76
N ARG A 140 21.64 -5.39 47.52
CA ARG A 140 20.51 -5.67 46.65
C ARG A 140 19.71 -6.86 47.21
N PRO A 141 18.39 -6.74 47.42
CA PRO A 141 17.55 -7.87 47.74
C PRO A 141 17.46 -8.83 46.55
N TRP A 142 17.76 -10.10 46.80
CA TRP A 142 17.67 -11.20 45.85
C TRP A 142 16.37 -11.97 46.07
N SER A 143 15.62 -12.20 45.00
CA SER A 143 14.49 -13.12 44.98
C SER A 143 14.95 -14.52 44.63
N CYS A 144 14.23 -15.53 45.11
CA CYS A 144 14.43 -16.91 44.66
C CYS A 144 14.26 -17.02 43.14
N THR A 145 15.07 -17.84 42.47
CA THR A 145 14.93 -18.14 41.03
C THR A 145 13.58 -18.77 40.70
N LEU A 146 12.90 -19.38 41.68
CA LEU A 146 11.56 -19.94 41.55
C LEU A 146 10.46 -18.99 42.02
N SER A 147 10.72 -17.69 42.16
CA SER A 147 9.70 -16.71 42.50
C SER A 147 8.55 -16.69 41.48
N GLU A 148 8.85 -16.90 40.20
CA GLU A 148 7.85 -17.02 39.14
C GLU A 148 6.92 -18.24 39.32
N PHE A 149 7.43 -19.30 39.95
CA PHE A 149 6.64 -20.50 40.26
C PHE A 149 5.83 -20.36 41.56
N GLY A 150 6.07 -19.29 42.34
CA GLY A 150 5.35 -18.95 43.56
C GLY A 150 6.19 -18.97 44.84
N CYS A 151 7.51 -19.07 44.76
CA CYS A 151 8.35 -18.98 45.95
C CYS A 151 8.34 -17.55 46.52
N PRO A 152 7.95 -17.33 47.79
CA PRO A 152 7.84 -15.98 48.35
C PRO A 152 9.18 -15.39 48.83
N PHE A 153 10.28 -16.14 48.74
CA PHE A 153 11.55 -15.77 49.34
C PHE A 153 12.18 -14.52 48.69
N LYS A 154 12.57 -13.57 49.55
CA LYS A 154 13.39 -12.40 49.22
C LYS A 154 14.35 -12.15 50.39
N GLY A 155 15.63 -11.93 50.10
CA GLY A 155 16.65 -11.72 51.13
C GLY A 155 17.98 -11.27 50.56
N THR A 156 19.04 -11.34 51.36
CA THR A 156 20.42 -11.10 50.91
C THR A 156 20.94 -12.25 50.05
N CYS A 157 22.04 -12.04 49.32
CA CYS A 157 22.68 -13.10 48.52
C CYS A 157 23.04 -14.33 49.37
N LYS A 158 23.49 -14.13 50.62
CA LYS A 158 23.83 -15.22 51.55
C LYS A 158 22.59 -16.03 51.95
N GLU A 159 21.52 -15.35 52.36
CA GLU A 159 20.26 -16.01 52.74
C GLU A 159 19.63 -16.72 51.55
N LEU A 160 19.76 -16.18 50.33
CA LEU A 160 19.32 -16.85 49.12
C LEU A 160 20.07 -18.17 48.90
N LEU A 161 21.39 -18.18 49.05
CA LEU A 161 22.18 -19.39 48.86
C LEU A 161 21.81 -20.48 49.88
N GLU A 162 21.55 -20.09 51.13
CA GLU A 162 21.02 -20.99 52.16
C GLU A 162 19.60 -21.48 51.79
N HIS A 163 18.72 -20.58 51.33
CA HIS A 163 17.35 -20.90 50.89
C HIS A 163 17.28 -21.88 49.70
N LEU A 164 18.23 -21.83 48.77
CA LEU A 164 18.26 -22.73 47.60
C LEU A 164 18.52 -24.20 47.95
N THR A 165 18.87 -24.51 49.21
CA THR A 165 19.07 -25.89 49.69
C THR A 165 17.79 -26.55 50.21
N PHE A 166 16.67 -25.83 50.25
CA PHE A 166 15.41 -26.31 50.83
C PHE A 166 14.62 -27.20 49.85
N GLU A 167 14.06 -28.30 50.37
CA GLU A 167 13.26 -29.27 49.60
C GLU A 167 11.92 -28.71 49.09
N ASP A 168 11.45 -27.58 49.65
CA ASP A 168 10.16 -26.96 49.33
C ASP A 168 10.02 -26.60 47.85
N HIS A 169 11.13 -26.32 47.15
CA HIS A 169 11.15 -26.04 45.71
C HIS A 169 10.67 -27.21 44.87
N VAL A 170 11.02 -28.43 45.25
CA VAL A 170 10.60 -29.65 44.52
C VAL A 170 9.08 -29.83 44.66
N THR A 171 8.52 -29.54 45.83
CA THR A 171 7.05 -29.62 46.03
C THR A 171 6.31 -28.57 45.20
N LEU A 172 6.81 -27.34 45.16
CA LEU A 172 6.25 -26.25 44.36
C LEU A 172 6.29 -26.58 42.85
N ILE A 173 7.44 -27.06 42.38
CA ILE A 173 7.62 -27.48 40.98
C ILE A 173 6.67 -28.63 40.64
N ASN A 174 6.57 -29.66 41.49
CA ASN A 174 5.66 -30.78 41.29
C ASN A 174 4.18 -30.37 41.32
N GLN A 175 3.80 -29.39 42.15
CA GLN A 175 2.45 -28.84 42.14
C GLN A 175 2.16 -28.14 40.81
N ARG A 176 3.08 -27.29 40.34
CA ARG A 176 2.92 -26.63 39.03
C ARG A 176 2.88 -27.59 37.85
N PHE A 177 3.69 -28.66 37.88
CA PHE A 177 3.59 -29.71 36.86
C PHE A 177 2.23 -30.40 36.86
N ARG A 178 1.64 -30.65 38.04
CA ARG A 178 0.28 -31.20 38.14
C ARG A 178 -0.76 -30.23 37.59
N ASP A 179 -0.66 -28.94 37.92
CA ASP A 179 -1.56 -27.90 37.40
C ASP A 179 -1.51 -27.85 35.87
N ILE A 180 -0.30 -27.81 35.29
CA ILE A 180 -0.10 -27.82 33.83
C ILE A 180 -0.65 -29.10 33.20
N ALA A 181 -0.45 -30.26 33.83
CA ALA A 181 -1.00 -31.52 33.35
C ALA A 181 -2.54 -31.57 33.40
N MET A 182 -3.18 -30.88 34.35
CA MET A 182 -4.64 -30.71 34.36
C MET A 182 -5.08 -29.82 33.21
N THR A 183 -4.50 -28.62 33.07
CA THR A 183 -4.85 -27.68 31.98
C THR A 183 -4.66 -28.30 30.59
N ASN A 184 -3.58 -29.05 30.38
CA ASN A 184 -3.35 -29.75 29.11
C ASN A 184 -4.42 -30.80 28.82
N ARG A 185 -4.93 -31.50 29.84
CA ARG A 185 -6.04 -32.45 29.68
C ARG A 185 -7.34 -31.72 29.32
N ASP A 186 -7.67 -30.65 30.04
CA ASP A 186 -8.85 -29.83 29.76
C ASP A 186 -8.82 -29.28 28.32
N GLN A 187 -7.66 -28.80 27.88
CA GLN A 187 -7.44 -28.34 26.50
C GLN A 187 -7.60 -29.46 25.46
N GLN A 188 -7.12 -30.67 25.76
CA GLN A 188 -7.31 -31.83 24.88
C GLN A 188 -8.78 -32.22 24.74
N GLU A 189 -9.55 -32.14 25.84
CA GLU A 189 -10.99 -32.38 25.82
C GLU A 189 -11.73 -31.31 25.00
N GLU A 190 -11.36 -30.03 25.15
CA GLU A 190 -11.93 -28.94 24.35
C GLU A 190 -11.63 -29.11 22.86
N ILE A 191 -10.38 -29.44 22.50
CA ILE A 191 -9.99 -29.74 21.12
C ILE A 191 -10.80 -30.92 20.56
N ALA A 192 -10.99 -31.98 21.35
CA ALA A 192 -11.79 -33.14 20.94
C ALA A 192 -13.25 -32.74 20.68
N HIS A 193 -13.85 -31.93 21.55
CA HIS A 193 -15.20 -31.41 21.37
C HIS A 193 -15.33 -30.53 20.12
N LEU A 194 -14.40 -29.60 19.90
CA LEU A 194 -14.38 -28.75 18.71
C LEU A 194 -14.23 -29.56 17.41
N ASN A 195 -13.42 -30.61 17.42
CA ASN A 195 -13.27 -31.52 16.28
C ASN A 195 -14.58 -32.26 15.95
N VAL A 196 -15.33 -32.69 16.96
CA VAL A 196 -16.67 -33.29 16.75
C VAL A 196 -17.63 -32.28 16.13
N GLN A 197 -17.64 -31.03 16.61
CA GLN A 197 -18.47 -29.97 16.02
C GLN A 197 -18.09 -29.68 14.56
N LEU A 198 -16.79 -29.68 14.25
CA LEU A 198 -16.30 -29.47 12.89
C LEU A 198 -16.75 -30.59 11.94
N ASP A 199 -16.71 -31.85 12.38
CA ASP A 199 -17.19 -32.98 11.58
C ASP A 199 -18.71 -32.89 11.33
N GLN A 200 -19.49 -32.52 12.35
CA GLN A 200 -20.93 -32.29 12.21
C GLN A 200 -21.24 -31.21 11.16
N LEU A 201 -20.57 -30.06 11.25
CA LEU A 201 -20.73 -28.97 10.27
C LEU A 201 -20.30 -29.41 8.86
N THR A 202 -19.21 -30.15 8.76
CA THR A 202 -18.72 -30.70 7.49
C THR A 202 -19.75 -31.62 6.85
N ASN A 203 -20.38 -32.49 7.63
CA ASN A 203 -21.42 -33.41 7.14
C ASN A 203 -22.68 -32.64 6.71
N ILE A 204 -23.10 -31.61 7.45
CA ILE A 204 -24.22 -30.74 7.06
C ILE A 204 -23.94 -30.06 5.72
N VAL A 205 -22.73 -29.52 5.52
CA VAL A 205 -22.34 -28.88 4.25
C VAL A 205 -22.31 -29.90 3.10
N LYS A 206 -21.75 -31.10 3.33
CA LYS A 206 -21.74 -32.17 2.33
C LYS A 206 -23.15 -32.59 1.91
N ASP A 207 -24.06 -32.74 2.86
CA ASP A 207 -25.46 -33.08 2.57
C ASP A 207 -26.18 -31.95 1.84
N GLY A 208 -25.94 -30.70 2.24
CA GLY A 208 -26.42 -29.52 1.54
C GLY A 208 -25.98 -29.50 0.07
N ASN A 209 -24.69 -29.73 -0.19
CA ASN A 209 -24.13 -29.80 -1.53
C ASN A 209 -24.73 -30.94 -2.36
N ARG A 210 -24.97 -32.11 -1.75
CA ARG A 210 -25.63 -33.25 -2.43
C ARG A 210 -27.06 -32.93 -2.84
N ARG A 211 -27.81 -32.22 -1.98
CA ARG A 211 -29.18 -31.76 -2.28
C ARG A 211 -29.17 -30.75 -3.43
N VAL A 212 -28.30 -29.75 -3.38
CA VAL A 212 -28.14 -28.75 -4.45
C VAL A 212 -27.77 -29.41 -5.78
N ALA A 213 -26.80 -30.32 -5.78
CA ALA A 213 -26.39 -31.04 -6.99
C ALA A 213 -27.54 -31.86 -7.60
N THR A 214 -28.39 -32.46 -6.76
CA THR A 214 -29.56 -33.21 -7.21
C THR A 214 -30.63 -32.30 -7.82
N ALA A 215 -30.90 -31.16 -7.17
CA ALA A 215 -31.83 -30.15 -7.70
C ALA A 215 -31.35 -29.60 -9.05
N LEU A 216 -30.06 -29.27 -9.18
CA LEU A 216 -29.46 -28.80 -10.43
C LEU A 216 -29.59 -29.83 -11.56
N ARG A 217 -29.37 -31.12 -11.29
CA ARG A 217 -29.59 -32.19 -12.28
C ARG A 217 -31.05 -32.28 -12.74
N SER A 218 -31.99 -32.17 -11.80
CA SER A 218 -33.42 -32.19 -12.11
C SER A 218 -33.82 -30.99 -12.99
N ILE A 219 -33.37 -29.79 -12.62
CA ILE A 219 -33.60 -28.56 -13.39
C ILE A 219 -32.98 -28.68 -14.79
N ALA A 220 -31.75 -29.20 -14.90
CA ALA A 220 -31.10 -29.39 -16.20
C ALA A 220 -31.88 -30.36 -17.11
N CYS A 221 -32.42 -31.44 -16.55
CA CYS A 221 -33.26 -32.39 -17.28
C CYS A 221 -34.54 -31.70 -17.80
N ALA A 222 -35.26 -30.99 -16.93
CA ALA A 222 -36.47 -30.24 -17.30
C ALA A 222 -36.19 -29.19 -18.38
N LEU A 223 -35.07 -28.47 -18.26
CA LEU A 223 -34.65 -27.47 -19.25
C LEU A 223 -34.36 -28.09 -20.62
N ASN A 224 -33.74 -29.28 -20.65
CA ASN A 224 -33.52 -30.02 -21.90
C ASN A 224 -34.83 -30.51 -22.52
N MET A 225 -35.77 -30.99 -21.71
CA MET A 225 -37.11 -31.37 -22.19
C MET A 225 -37.83 -30.17 -22.82
N HIS A 226 -37.86 -29.03 -22.15
CA HIS A 226 -38.48 -27.81 -22.69
C HIS A 226 -37.77 -27.29 -23.94
N LYS A 227 -36.43 -27.41 -24.04
CA LYS A 227 -35.71 -27.08 -25.28
C LYS A 227 -36.15 -27.96 -26.44
N GLU A 228 -36.34 -29.25 -26.19
CA GLU A 228 -36.80 -30.20 -27.20
C GLU A 228 -38.24 -29.93 -27.66
N GLU A 229 -39.14 -29.63 -26.71
CA GLU A 229 -40.52 -29.22 -27.01
C GLU A 229 -40.55 -27.94 -27.85
N ASN A 230 -39.78 -26.93 -27.46
CA ASN A 230 -39.66 -25.68 -28.20
C ASN A 230 -39.12 -25.91 -29.63
N ARG A 231 -38.17 -26.84 -29.80
CA ARG A 231 -37.68 -27.23 -31.13
C ARG A 231 -38.79 -27.82 -31.99
N LYS A 232 -39.55 -28.80 -31.45
CA LYS A 232 -40.68 -29.43 -32.17
C LYS A 232 -41.77 -28.42 -32.53
N LEU A 233 -42.09 -27.49 -31.62
CA LEU A 233 -43.06 -26.42 -31.89
C LEU A 233 -42.57 -25.50 -33.02
N LYS A 234 -41.27 -25.19 -33.04
CA LYS A 234 -40.66 -24.41 -34.11
C LYS A 234 -40.73 -25.13 -35.46
N ASP A 235 -40.39 -26.42 -35.52
CA ASP A 235 -40.45 -27.21 -36.74
C ASP A 235 -41.88 -27.25 -37.31
N ARG A 236 -42.90 -27.42 -36.45
CA ARG A 236 -44.31 -27.36 -36.85
C ARG A 236 -44.72 -25.98 -37.37
N LEU A 237 -44.21 -24.91 -36.76
CA LEU A 237 -44.47 -23.55 -37.22
C LEU A 237 -43.87 -23.33 -38.62
N ASP A 238 -42.65 -23.80 -38.86
CA ASP A 238 -41.97 -23.71 -40.15
C ASP A 238 -42.73 -24.50 -41.24
N GLU A 239 -43.20 -25.73 -40.93
CA GLU A 239 -44.06 -26.50 -41.84
C GLU A 239 -45.35 -25.74 -42.19
N MET A 240 -46.00 -25.14 -41.19
CA MET A 240 -47.23 -24.38 -41.40
C MET A 240 -46.98 -23.14 -42.28
N ILE A 241 -45.85 -22.45 -42.11
CA ILE A 241 -45.44 -21.33 -42.97
C ILE A 241 -45.30 -21.80 -44.42
N ILE A 242 -44.69 -22.96 -44.67
CA ILE A 242 -44.54 -23.53 -46.02
C ILE A 242 -45.91 -23.83 -46.65
N ILE A 243 -46.82 -24.45 -45.89
CA ILE A 243 -48.17 -24.77 -46.36
C ILE A 243 -48.95 -23.49 -46.71
N ILE A 244 -48.94 -22.50 -45.82
CA ILE A 244 -49.59 -21.21 -46.06
C ILE A 244 -48.99 -20.56 -47.31
N GLY A 245 -47.66 -20.52 -47.44
CA GLY A 245 -47.00 -19.97 -48.63
C GLY A 245 -47.44 -20.64 -49.94
N ARG A 246 -47.55 -21.97 -49.96
CA ARG A 246 -48.07 -22.72 -51.12
C ARG A 246 -49.53 -22.38 -51.41
N ASN A 247 -50.39 -22.35 -50.39
CA ASN A 247 -51.80 -22.02 -50.55
C ASN A 247 -51.99 -20.58 -51.06
N THR A 248 -51.22 -19.62 -50.54
CA THR A 248 -51.22 -18.24 -51.02
C THR A 248 -50.80 -18.14 -52.49
N GLN A 249 -49.75 -18.86 -52.90
CA GLN A 249 -49.32 -18.92 -54.30
C GLN A 249 -50.41 -19.51 -55.22
N GLN A 250 -51.05 -20.61 -54.81
CA GLN A 250 -52.14 -21.23 -55.58
C GLN A 250 -53.33 -20.27 -55.75
N LEU A 251 -53.74 -19.59 -54.68
CA LEU A 251 -54.80 -18.58 -54.73
C LEU A 251 -54.43 -17.44 -55.69
N HIS A 252 -53.17 -16.99 -55.67
CA HIS A 252 -52.69 -15.96 -56.59
C HIS A 252 -52.74 -16.42 -58.06
N GLN A 253 -52.33 -17.65 -58.35
CA GLN A 253 -52.41 -18.23 -59.70
C GLN A 253 -53.86 -18.39 -60.18
N GLN A 254 -54.79 -18.76 -59.30
CA GLN A 254 -56.23 -18.86 -59.62
C GLN A 254 -56.84 -17.49 -59.91
N ALA A 255 -56.44 -16.44 -59.17
CA ALA A 255 -56.85 -15.07 -59.43
C ALA A 255 -56.34 -14.57 -60.80
N SER A 256 -55.04 -14.79 -61.12
CA SER A 256 -54.47 -14.39 -62.41
C SER A 256 -55.14 -15.08 -63.62
N ARG A 257 -55.58 -16.34 -63.47
CA ARG A 257 -56.31 -17.07 -64.54
C ARG A 257 -57.74 -16.55 -64.76
N ARG A 258 -58.40 -16.01 -63.73
CA ARG A 258 -59.74 -15.41 -63.85
C ARG A 258 -59.71 -14.01 -64.47
N ASP A 259 -58.64 -13.25 -64.24
CA ASP A 259 -58.53 -11.86 -64.71
C ASP A 259 -57.82 -11.68 -66.07
N GLY A 260 -57.39 -12.77 -66.73
CA GLY A 260 -56.83 -12.71 -68.09
C GLY A 260 -55.58 -11.84 -68.25
N ARG A 261 -54.89 -11.51 -67.15
CA ARG A 261 -53.66 -10.68 -67.14
C ARG A 261 -52.47 -11.46 -66.60
N HIS A 262 -51.32 -11.21 -67.23
CA HIS A 262 -50.01 -11.85 -67.04
C HIS A 262 -49.58 -11.91 -65.55
N PRO A 263 -48.87 -12.95 -65.09
CA PRO A 263 -48.52 -13.08 -63.67
C PRO A 263 -47.45 -12.05 -63.28
N CYS A 264 -47.70 -11.24 -62.25
CA CYS A 264 -46.67 -10.48 -61.56
C CYS A 264 -46.14 -11.35 -60.41
N TYR A 265 -44.88 -11.79 -60.48
CA TYR A 265 -44.25 -12.51 -59.38
C TYR A 265 -43.71 -11.51 -58.34
N VAL A 266 -43.90 -11.80 -57.06
CA VAL A 266 -43.20 -11.12 -55.97
C VAL A 266 -42.24 -12.13 -55.36
N GLU A 267 -40.95 -11.99 -55.67
CA GLU A 267 -39.91 -12.73 -54.95
C GLU A 267 -39.74 -12.11 -53.55
N VAL A 268 -40.13 -12.87 -52.52
CA VAL A 268 -39.77 -12.53 -51.13
C VAL A 268 -38.44 -13.22 -50.85
N THR A 269 -37.34 -12.50 -51.04
CA THR A 269 -36.03 -12.95 -50.56
C THR A 269 -36.00 -12.79 -49.04
N THR A 270 -36.02 -13.91 -48.31
CA THR A 270 -35.74 -13.91 -46.88
C THR A 270 -34.22 -14.00 -46.68
N SER A 271 -33.51 -12.90 -46.89
CA SER A 271 -32.17 -12.74 -46.35
C SER A 271 -32.28 -12.69 -44.82
N ARG A 272 -31.77 -13.72 -44.14
CA ARG A 272 -31.64 -13.79 -42.67
C ARG A 272 -30.81 -12.60 -42.17
N PRO A 273 -31.31 -11.73 -41.28
CA PRO A 273 -30.45 -10.83 -40.53
C PRO A 273 -30.28 -11.37 -39.12
N SER A 274 -29.04 -11.71 -38.79
CA SER A 274 -28.55 -11.59 -37.42
C SER A 274 -28.77 -10.14 -36.99
N SER A 275 -29.35 -9.94 -35.82
CA SER A 275 -29.56 -8.66 -35.12
C SER A 275 -30.49 -7.62 -35.77
N GLY A 276 -31.53 -7.25 -35.02
CA GLY A 276 -32.00 -5.88 -34.83
C GLY A 276 -32.64 -5.15 -36.01
N ALA A 277 -33.98 -5.10 -35.99
CA ALA A 277 -34.86 -4.11 -36.62
C ALA A 277 -34.79 -3.92 -38.15
N GLU A 278 -35.93 -3.98 -38.84
CA GLU A 278 -36.54 -2.81 -39.52
C GLU A 278 -37.67 -3.17 -40.50
N ARG A 279 -38.39 -2.10 -40.85
CA ARG A 279 -39.52 -1.94 -41.78
C ARG A 279 -39.14 -2.42 -43.19
N GLY A 280 -40.09 -3.05 -43.90
CA GLY A 280 -39.95 -3.40 -45.31
C GLY A 280 -40.28 -2.22 -46.22
N ASP A 281 -39.34 -1.87 -47.10
CA ASP A 281 -39.53 -0.88 -48.17
C ASP A 281 -39.84 -1.63 -49.48
N TYR A 282 -40.93 -1.25 -50.15
CA TYR A 282 -41.38 -1.91 -51.39
C TYR A 282 -40.98 -1.09 -52.61
N ARG A 283 -40.19 -1.67 -53.53
CA ARG A 283 -40.00 -1.14 -54.88
C ARG A 283 -40.55 -2.10 -55.93
N VAL A 284 -41.40 -1.58 -56.81
CA VAL A 284 -41.96 -2.28 -57.97
C VAL A 284 -41.20 -1.83 -59.21
N TYR A 285 -40.75 -2.78 -60.03
CA TYR A 285 -40.24 -2.49 -61.38
C TYR A 285 -41.13 -3.16 -62.41
N HIS A 286 -41.45 -2.42 -63.48
CA HIS A 286 -42.05 -2.96 -64.70
C HIS A 286 -40.96 -3.21 -65.75
N LYS A 287 -40.97 -4.39 -66.40
CA LYS A 287 -40.21 -4.65 -67.63
C LYS A 287 -41.18 -4.61 -68.81
N ASN A 288 -40.80 -3.85 -69.85
CA ASN A 288 -41.22 -4.13 -71.23
C ASN A 288 -40.53 -5.41 -71.73
#